data_AF-A0A833TV68-F1
#
_entry.id   AF-A0A833TV68-F1
#
_cell.length_a   1.000
_cell.length_b   1.000
_cell.length_c   1.000
_cell.angle_alpha   90.00
_cell.angle_beta   90.00
_cell.angle_gamma   90.00
#
_symmetry.space_group_name_H-M   'P 1'
#
loop_
_entity.id
_entity.type
_entity.pdbx_description
1 polymer ?
#
loop_
_entity_poly.entity_id
_entity_poly.type
_entity_poly.pdbx_seq_one_letter_code
_entity_poly.pdbx_strand_id
1 'polypeptide(L)'
;MRIIGHRGARGEAPENTLGGFQYIHDLGIRAVEFDVRQLKDDELIIMHDDNFLRTTGIDQPLYPLTNTQLEPYNQANIWMDWEIK
;
A
#
# COMPACT_ATOMS: atom_id res chain seq x y z
N MET A 1 -7.05 -9.43 -24.00
CA MET A 1 -7.19 -9.66 -22.56
C MET A 1 -6.72 -8.40 -21.83
N ARG A 2 -7.41 -7.94 -20.79
CA ARG A 2 -6.95 -6.83 -19.94
C ARG A 2 -6.41 -7.41 -18.64
N ILE A 3 -5.23 -6.99 -18.23
CA ILE A 3 -4.61 -7.34 -16.95
C ILE A 3 -4.74 -6.12 -16.04
N ILE A 4 -5.25 -6.33 -14.83
CA ILE A 4 -5.38 -5.30 -13.80
C ILE A 4 -4.59 -5.81 -12.60
N GLY A 5 -3.58 -5.05 -12.17
CA GLY A 5 -2.79 -5.40 -11.01
C GLY A 5 -3.60 -5.28 -9.72
N HIS A 6 -3.89 -6.40 -9.06
CA HIS A 6 -4.58 -6.42 -7.76
C HIS A 6 -3.65 -5.84 -6.68
N ARG A 7 -4.04 -4.68 -6.15
CA ARG A 7 -3.26 -3.84 -5.21
C ARG A 7 -1.87 -3.48 -5.72
N GLY A 8 -1.73 -3.32 -7.03
CA GLY A 8 -0.43 -3.35 -7.71
C GLY A 8 -0.07 -4.78 -8.12
N ALA A 9 1.06 -5.31 -7.64
CA ALA A 9 1.44 -6.70 -7.83
C ALA A 9 1.53 -7.43 -6.48
N ARG A 10 0.42 -7.51 -5.75
CA ARG A 10 0.41 -8.24 -4.46
C ARG A 10 0.99 -9.65 -4.64
N GLY A 11 2.10 -9.91 -3.96
CA GLY A 11 2.84 -11.18 -4.03
C GLY A 11 4.16 -11.10 -4.81
N GLU A 12 4.36 -10.08 -5.64
CA GLU A 12 5.62 -9.80 -6.35
C GLU A 12 6.22 -8.44 -5.97
N ALA A 13 5.41 -7.53 -5.44
CA ALA A 13 5.80 -6.22 -4.95
C ALA A 13 4.97 -5.81 -3.71
N PRO A 14 5.41 -4.81 -2.92
CA PRO A 14 4.63 -4.25 -1.83
C PRO A 14 3.28 -3.72 -2.33
N GLU A 15 2.20 -4.32 -1.83
CA GLU A 15 0.84 -3.96 -2.22
C GLU A 15 0.53 -2.51 -1.85
N ASN A 16 -0.33 -1.84 -2.62
CA ASN A 16 -0.82 -0.49 -2.31
C ASN A 16 0.30 0.56 -2.10
N THR A 17 1.47 0.37 -2.74
CA THR A 17 2.59 1.33 -2.73
C THR A 17 2.88 1.85 -4.12
N LEU A 18 3.44 3.06 -4.21
CA LEU A 18 3.95 3.60 -5.48
C LEU A 18 5.01 2.68 -6.11
N GLY A 19 5.86 2.05 -5.29
CA GLY A 19 6.85 1.07 -5.77
C GLY A 19 6.19 -0.14 -6.45
N GLY A 20 5.15 -0.71 -5.84
CA GLY A 20 4.39 -1.80 -6.44
C GLY A 20 3.62 -1.38 -7.71
N PHE A 21 3.18 -0.13 -7.78
CA PHE A 21 2.55 0.43 -8.99
C PHE A 21 3.57 0.66 -10.11
N GLN A 22 4.77 1.12 -9.77
CA GLN A 22 5.87 1.26 -10.72
C GLN A 22 6.30 -0.10 -11.28
N TYR A 23 6.37 -1.13 -10.42
CA TYR A 23 6.72 -2.49 -10.83
C TYR A 23 5.78 -3.02 -11.94
N ILE A 24 4.46 -2.94 -11.75
CA ILE A 24 3.52 -3.40 -12.78
C ILE A 24 3.57 -2.53 -14.04
N HIS A 25 3.84 -1.22 -13.89
CA HIS A 25 4.01 -0.32 -15.01
C HIS A 25 5.19 -0.75 -15.90
N ASP A 26 6.32 -1.09 -15.27
CA ASP A 26 7.54 -1.55 -15.96
C ASP A 26 7.33 -2.91 -16.66
N LEU A 27 6.43 -3.74 -16.15
CA LEU A 27 5.99 -4.99 -16.80
C LEU A 27 5.03 -4.78 -17.98
N GLY A 28 4.66 -3.54 -18.31
CA GLY A 28 3.71 -3.26 -19.39
C GLY A 28 2.23 -3.31 -19.00
N ILE A 29 1.92 -3.51 -17.71
CA ILE A 29 0.54 -3.47 -17.20
C ILE A 29 0.11 -2.00 -17.07
N ARG A 30 -1.13 -1.70 -17.43
CA ARG A 30 -1.64 -0.30 -17.55
C ARG A 30 -2.90 -0.03 -16.73
N ALA A 31 -3.30 -0.97 -15.90
CA ALA A 31 -4.41 -0.82 -14.98
C ALA A 31 -4.03 -1.41 -13.62
N VAL A 32 -4.43 -0.71 -12.56
CA VAL A 32 -4.17 -1.08 -11.17
C VAL A 32 -5.46 -0.97 -10.41
N GLU A 33 -5.73 -1.96 -9.58
CA GLU A 33 -6.71 -1.89 -8.51
C GLU A 33 -5.97 -1.55 -7.22
N PHE A 34 -6.59 -0.76 -6.35
CA PHE A 34 -6.04 -0.34 -5.07
C PHE A 34 -7.18 -0.07 -4.08
N ASP A 35 -6.87 -0.20 -2.80
CA ASP A 35 -7.85 -0.06 -1.72
C ASP A 35 -7.76 1.33 -1.09
N VAL A 36 -8.89 1.92 -0.74
CA VAL A 36 -8.95 3.24 -0.08
C VAL A 36 -9.60 3.09 1.30
N ARG A 37 -9.01 3.78 2.29
CA ARG A 37 -9.55 3.93 3.65
C ARG A 37 -9.59 5.40 4.03
N GLN A 38 -10.42 5.72 5.02
CA GLN A 38 -10.54 7.07 5.58
C GLN A 38 -10.01 7.08 7.02
N LEU A 39 -9.27 8.13 7.36
CA LEU A 39 -8.74 8.42 8.69
C LEU A 39 -9.74 9.20 9.56
N LYS A 40 -9.35 9.52 10.80
CA LYS A 40 -10.15 10.32 11.72
C LYS A 40 -10.37 11.75 11.26
N ASP A 41 -9.38 12.32 10.56
CA ASP A 41 -9.37 13.69 10.04
C ASP A 41 -9.95 13.81 8.63
N ASP A 42 -10.78 12.85 8.23
CA ASP A 42 -11.43 12.74 6.91
C ASP A 42 -10.48 12.54 5.72
N GLU A 43 -9.17 12.46 5.95
CA GLU A 43 -8.17 12.21 4.92
C GLU A 43 -8.24 10.76 4.39
N LEU A 44 -8.00 10.59 3.08
CA LEU A 44 -8.01 9.29 2.41
C LEU A 44 -6.60 8.74 2.26
N ILE A 45 -6.44 7.44 2.51
CA ILE A 45 -5.18 6.73 2.33
C ILE A 45 -5.38 5.46 1.49
N ILE A 46 -4.30 5.03 0.83
CA ILE A 46 -4.28 3.76 0.09
C ILE A 46 -3.86 2.65 1.05
N MET A 47 -4.79 1.80 1.47
CA MET A 47 -4.54 0.68 2.36
C MET A 47 -5.71 -0.30 2.36
N HIS A 48 -5.43 -1.61 2.45
CA HIS A 48 -6.48 -2.62 2.52
C HIS A 48 -7.01 -2.85 3.93
N ASP A 49 -6.12 -3.16 4.87
CA ASP A 49 -6.50 -3.58 6.22
C ASP A 49 -6.95 -2.37 7.07
N ASP A 50 -7.64 -2.63 8.18
CA ASP A 50 -8.00 -1.63 9.18
C ASP A 50 -6.94 -1.48 10.30
N ASN A 51 -5.83 -2.21 10.18
CA ASN A 51 -4.68 -2.20 11.09
C ASN A 51 -3.37 -2.35 10.29
N PHE A 52 -2.29 -1.70 10.76
CA PHE A 52 -0.98 -1.70 10.11
C PHE A 52 -0.16 -2.99 10.30
N LEU A 53 -0.62 -3.94 11.12
CA LEU A 53 0.16 -5.10 11.55
C LEU A 53 0.68 -5.96 10.38
N ARG A 54 -0.16 -6.27 9.39
CA ARG A 54 0.21 -7.20 8.31
C ARG A 54 1.27 -6.66 7.37
N THR A 55 1.16 -5.39 6.96
CA THR A 55 2.03 -4.79 5.93
C THR A 55 3.20 -4.02 6.52
N THR A 56 3.10 -3.58 7.78
CA THR A 56 4.14 -2.79 8.44
C THR A 56 4.78 -3.50 9.64
N GLY A 57 4.13 -4.52 10.20
CA GLY A 57 4.58 -5.17 11.45
C GLY A 57 4.21 -4.41 12.73
N ILE A 58 3.53 -3.27 12.64
CA ILE A 58 3.12 -2.45 13.79
C ILE A 58 1.65 -2.68 14.10
N ASP A 59 1.33 -3.19 15.29
CA ASP A 59 -0.06 -3.37 15.74
C ASP A 59 -0.69 -2.03 16.12
N GLN A 60 -1.35 -1.41 15.13
CA GLN A 60 -1.99 -0.12 15.29
C GLN A 60 -3.27 -0.07 14.43
N PRO A 61 -4.45 0.15 15.04
CA PRO A 61 -5.66 0.46 14.29
C PRO A 61 -5.54 1.77 13.51
N LEU A 62 -6.09 1.79 12.30
CA LEU A 62 -6.03 2.91 11.36
C LEU A 62 -6.99 4.06 11.74
N TYR A 63 -8.24 3.73 12.08
CA TYR A 63 -9.30 4.71 12.34
C TYR A 63 -9.00 5.83 13.35
N PRO A 64 -8.25 5.63 14.45
CA PRO A 64 -7.98 6.71 15.40
C PRO A 64 -6.93 7.72 14.93
N LEU A 65 -6.19 7.46 13.84
CA LEU A 65 -5.07 8.27 13.40
C LEU A 65 -5.49 9.45 12.50
N THR A 66 -4.61 10.44 12.43
CA THR A 66 -4.61 11.54 11.45
C THR A 66 -3.47 11.39 10.45
N ASN A 67 -3.51 12.11 9.33
CA ASN A 67 -2.49 12.01 8.28
C ASN A 67 -1.06 12.31 8.80
N THR A 68 -0.92 13.24 9.74
CA THR A 68 0.37 13.61 10.36
C THR A 68 1.01 12.50 11.20
N GLN A 69 0.26 11.44 11.52
CA GLN A 69 0.75 10.33 12.35
C GLN A 69 1.24 9.14 11.52
N LEU A 70 1.19 9.23 10.18
CA LEU A 70 1.40 8.06 9.32
C LEU A 70 2.85 7.69 9.03
N GLU A 71 3.79 8.58 9.33
CA GLU A 71 5.22 8.41 9.03
C GLU A 71 5.80 7.04 9.45
N PRO A 72 5.44 6.45 10.61
CA PRO A 72 5.97 5.15 11.02
C PRO A 72 5.47 3.95 10.19
N TYR A 73 4.39 4.09 9.42
CA TYR A 73 3.67 2.96 8.82
C TYR A 73 4.04 2.73 7.35
N ASN A 74 5.28 2.30 7.12
CA ASN A 74 5.75 1.93 5.79
C ASN A 74 5.18 0.55 5.35
N GLN A 75 4.26 0.53 4.38
CA GLN A 75 3.67 -0.71 3.84
C GLN A 75 4.67 -1.62 3.08
N ALA A 76 5.85 -1.11 2.73
CA ALA A 76 6.94 -1.89 2.17
C ALA A 76 7.85 -2.51 3.25
N ASN A 77 7.57 -2.34 4.54
CA ASN A 77 8.47 -2.79 5.61
C ASN A 77 8.78 -4.30 5.57
N ILE A 78 7.80 -5.13 5.19
CA ILE A 78 8.00 -6.58 5.06
C ILE A 78 8.81 -6.99 3.81
N TRP A 79 9.10 -6.04 2.93
CA TRP A 79 9.89 -6.21 1.72
C TRP A 79 11.28 -5.59 1.90
N MET A 80 12.08 -6.19 2.78
CA MET A 80 13.39 -5.64 3.19
C MET A 80 14.37 -5.39 2.03
N ASP A 81 14.27 -6.16 0.96
CA ASP A 81 15.11 -6.03 -0.23
C ASP A 81 14.48 -5.14 -1.32
N TRP A 82 13.35 -4.50 -1.03
CA TRP A 82 12.67 -3.62 -1.98
C TRP A 82 13.35 -2.26 -2.04
N GLU A 83 14.27 -2.09 -2.99
CA GLU A 83 14.77 -0.79 -3.34
C GLU A 83 13.64 0.04 -3.94
N ILE A 84 13.34 1.18 -3.30
CA ILE A 84 12.45 2.19 -3.87
C ILE A 84 13.12 2.70 -5.15
N LYS A 85 12.65 2.22 -6.30
CA LYS A 85 13.05 2.73 -7.62
C LYS A 85 12.34 4.04 -7.93
#